data_AF-A0A957BZK5-F1
#
_entry.id   AF-A0A957BZK5-F1
#
_cell.length_a   1.000
_cell.length_b   1.000
_cell.length_c   1.000
_cell.angle_alpha   90.00
_cell.angle_beta   90.00
_cell.angle_gamma   90.00
#
_symmetry.space_group_name_H-M   'P 1'
#
loop_
_entity.id
_entity.type
_entity.pdbx_description
1 polymer ?
#
loop_
_entity_poly.entity_id
_entity_poly.type
_entity_poly.pdbx_seq_one_letter_code
_entity_poly.pdbx_strand_id
1 'polypeptide(L)' 'DFSTNGVYWAGKARIPSIGFGPGEEQYAHTVLDQVRLEDVVRATEWYALLPMLLAGDET' A
#
# COMPACT_ATOMS: atom_id res chain seq x y z
N ASP A 1 -4.86 -10.46 -15.51
CA ASP A 1 -4.32 -10.72 -14.16
C ASP A 1 -3.22 -9.75 -13.80
N PHE A 2 -3.38 -9.07 -12.67
CA PHE A 2 -2.39 -8.20 -12.05
C PHE A 2 -1.81 -8.89 -10.82
N SER A 3 -0.52 -8.70 -10.55
CA SER A 3 0.16 -9.31 -9.41
C SER A 3 1.15 -8.32 -8.81
N THR A 4 1.33 -8.41 -7.49
CA THR A 4 2.34 -7.64 -6.75
C THR A 4 3.27 -8.57 -6.00
N ASN A 5 4.41 -8.06 -5.57
CA ASN A 5 5.34 -8.81 -4.73
C ASN A 5 4.69 -9.31 -3.43
N GLY A 6 3.59 -8.69 -2.97
CA GLY A 6 2.82 -9.12 -1.80
C GLY A 6 2.33 -10.56 -1.90
N VAL A 7 2.02 -11.07 -3.10
CA VAL A 7 1.59 -12.47 -3.30
C VAL A 7 2.72 -13.44 -2.92
N TYR A 8 3.96 -13.11 -3.29
CA TYR A 8 5.12 -13.92 -2.91
C TYR A 8 5.37 -13.86 -1.41
N TRP A 9 5.37 -12.65 -0.83
CA TRP A 9 5.66 -12.46 0.59
C TRP A 9 4.65 -13.17 1.49
N ALA A 10 3.35 -12.94 1.27
CA ALA A 10 2.30 -13.58 2.05
C ALA A 10 2.18 -15.09 1.76
N GLY A 11 2.28 -15.48 0.49
CA GLY A 11 2.04 -16.86 0.06
C GLY A 11 3.22 -17.79 0.27
N LYS A 12 4.39 -17.45 -0.29
CA LYS A 12 5.59 -18.31 -0.27
C LYS A 12 6.45 -18.07 0.95
N ALA A 13 6.78 -16.81 1.24
CA ALA A 13 7.66 -16.46 2.36
C ALA A 13 6.93 -16.46 3.72
N ARG A 14 5.59 -16.54 3.73
CA ARG A 14 4.75 -16.50 4.93
C ARG A 14 4.94 -15.23 5.78
N ILE A 15 5.32 -14.13 5.15
CA ILE A 15 5.45 -12.81 5.78
C ILE A 15 4.12 -12.07 5.59
N PRO A 16 3.39 -11.74 6.67
CA PRO A 16 2.17 -10.95 6.56
C PRO A 16 2.44 -9.66 5.79
N SER A 17 1.67 -9.43 4.72
CA SER A 17 1.91 -8.34 3.77
C SER A 17 0.60 -7.71 3.36
N ILE A 18 0.59 -6.39 3.25
CA ILE A 18 -0.51 -5.59 2.73
C ILE A 18 0.02 -4.65 1.65
N GLY A 19 -0.75 -4.46 0.59
CA GLY A 19 -0.50 -3.43 -0.42
C GLY A 19 -1.56 -2.36 -0.29
N PHE A 20 -1.17 -1.15 0.07
CA PHE A 20 -2.06 0.01 0.16
C PHE A 20 -1.38 1.21 -0.50
N GLY A 21 -2.11 1.98 -1.28
CA GLY A 21 -1.55 3.12 -1.99
C GLY A 21 -2.63 3.88 -2.77
N PRO A 22 -2.33 5.14 -3.13
CA PRO A 22 -3.24 5.97 -3.90
C PRO A 22 -3.20 5.58 -5.39
N GLY A 23 -4.27 5.90 -6.12
CA GLY A 23 -4.41 5.63 -7.55
C GLY A 23 -5.71 4.90 -7.85
N GLU A 24 -6.21 5.07 -9.07
CA GLU A 24 -7.44 4.40 -9.53
C GLU A 24 -7.07 3.30 -10.51
N GLU A 25 -7.48 2.07 -10.22
CA GLU A 25 -7.15 0.88 -11.02
C GLU A 25 -7.54 1.04 -12.50
N GLN A 26 -8.60 1.79 -12.80
CA GLN A 26 -9.05 2.05 -14.17
C GLN A 26 -8.06 2.84 -15.04
N TYR A 27 -7.14 3.61 -14.43
CA TYR A 27 -6.11 4.37 -15.15
C TYR A 27 -4.75 3.68 -15.15
N ALA A 28 -4.56 2.70 -14.28
CA ALA A 28 -3.29 1.99 -14.14
C ALA A 28 -2.90 1.33 -15.48
N HIS A 29 -1.63 1.45 -15.87
CA HIS A 29 -1.09 0.89 -17.12
C HIS A 29 -1.69 1.48 -18.40
N THR A 30 -2.30 2.66 -18.33
CA THR A 30 -2.78 3.41 -19.51
C THR A 30 -1.91 4.65 -19.75
N VAL A 31 -2.15 5.35 -20.87
CA VAL A 31 -1.52 6.65 -21.13
C VAL A 31 -2.08 7.79 -20.25
N LEU A 32 -3.15 7.51 -19.50
CA LEU A 32 -3.80 8.43 -18.56
C LEU A 32 -3.48 8.09 -17.11
N ASP A 33 -2.46 7.24 -16.86
CA ASP A 33 -2.04 6.87 -15.51
C ASP A 33 -1.70 8.12 -14.70
N GLN A 34 -2.41 8.30 -13.59
CA GLN A 34 -2.41 9.51 -12.81
C GLN A 34 -2.83 9.20 -11.38
N VAL A 35 -2.41 10.07 -10.47
CA VAL A 35 -2.75 9.98 -9.06
C VAL A 35 -3.07 11.38 -8.53
N ARG A 36 -4.12 11.48 -7.72
CA ARG A 36 -4.46 12.75 -7.05
C ARG A 36 -3.42 13.02 -5.97
N LEU A 37 -2.80 14.20 -6.01
CA LEU A 37 -1.72 14.53 -5.06
C LEU A 37 -2.20 14.48 -3.60
N GLU A 38 -3.44 14.89 -3.33
CA GLU A 38 -4.05 14.80 -2.00
C GLU A 38 -4.06 13.36 -1.45
N ASP A 39 -4.33 12.37 -2.30
CA ASP A 39 -4.37 10.97 -1.90
C ASP A 39 -2.96 10.41 -1.64
N VAL A 40 -1.94 10.94 -2.31
CA VAL A 40 -0.52 10.64 -2.00
C VAL A 40 -0.17 11.09 -0.60
N VAL A 41 -0.59 12.29 -0.20
CA VAL A 41 -0.35 12.81 1.15
C VAL A 41 -1.09 11.94 2.18
N ARG A 42 -2.37 11.63 1.96
CA ARG A 42 -3.14 10.77 2.90
C ARG A 42 -2.60 9.35 3.03
N ALA A 43 -2.19 8.73 1.92
CA ALA A 43 -1.57 7.41 1.97
C ALA A 43 -0.25 7.44 2.75
N THR A 44 0.52 8.53 2.61
CA THR A 44 1.76 8.75 3.36
C THR A 44 1.49 8.88 4.86
N GLU A 45 0.48 9.67 5.26
CA GLU A 45 0.04 9.80 6.66
C GLU A 45 -0.31 8.44 7.26
N TRP A 46 -1.04 7.62 6.51
CA TRP A 46 -1.41 6.27 6.94
C TRP A 46 -0.17 5.37 7.18
N TYR A 47 0.79 5.36 6.24
CA TYR A 47 2.03 4.60 6.42
C TYR A 47 2.92 5.14 7.54
N ALA A 48 2.87 6.44 7.84
CA ALA A 48 3.59 7.02 8.96
C ALA A 48 2.99 6.58 10.31
N LEU A 49 1.67 6.44 10.39
CA LEU A 49 0.96 5.98 11.60
C LEU A 49 1.04 4.47 11.81
N LEU A 50 1.06 3.68 10.73
CA LEU A 50 0.97 2.22 10.80
C LEU A 50 2.01 1.59 11.76
N PRO A 51 3.31 1.90 11.72
CA PRO A 51 4.28 1.31 12.64
C PRO A 51 3.95 1.59 14.10
N MET A 52 3.45 2.78 14.42
CA MET A 52 3.10 3.15 15.80
C MET A 52 1.89 2.34 16.29
N LEU A 53 0.90 2.13 15.42
CA LEU A 53 -0.28 1.31 15.74
C LEU A 53 0.06 -0.18 15.87
N LEU A 54 1.04 -0.68 15.09
CA LEU A 54 1.45 -2.08 15.13
C LEU A 54 2.43 -2.39 16.26
N ALA A 55 3.25 -1.43 16.68
CA ALA A 55 4.21 -1.61 17.77
C ALA A 55 3.52 -1.92 19.11
N GLY A 56 2.25 -1.52 19.28
CA GLY A 56 1.56 -1.57 20.56
C GLY A 56 2.17 -0.56 21.56
N ASP A 57 1.47 -0.34 22.68
CA ASP A 57 2.02 0.45 23.78
C ASP A 57 3.22 -0.30 24.40
N GLU A 58 4.43 0.28 24.32
CA GLU A 58 5.53 -0.07 25.25
C GLU A 58 5.37 0.67 26.60
N THR A 59 4.15 0.63 27.17
CA THR A 59 3.87 1.08 28.55
C THR A 59 3.23 -0.01 29.38
#